data_AF-A0A2Z6NEM8-F1
#
_entry.id   AF-A0A2Z6NEM8-F1
#
_cell.length_a   1.000
_cell.length_b   1.000
_cell.length_c   1.000
_cell.angle_alpha   90.00
_cell.angle_beta   90.00
_cell.angle_gamma   90.00
#
_symmetry.space_group_name_H-M   'P 1'
#
loop_
_entity.id
_entity.type
_entity.pdbx_description
1 polymer ?
#
loop_
_entity_poly.entity_id
_entity_poly.type
_entity_poly.pdbx_seq_one_letter_code
_entity_poly.pdbx_strand_id
1 'polypeptide(L)'
;MEDSHSQQQQQQPPQVSPMTIDGAEEDQILSNSSVLARREVLTRRLRRVKQLSRCYRLHYWALMGEVKTKYREYCWTYGKSPFKEDEEHPNGVVLGETGNGAENSEDFIRCAYSGCKSKAMALTRFCHTHILSDSKQQLYRGCTAVAKK
;
A
#
# COMPACT_ATOMS: atom_id res chain seq x y z
N MET A 1 18.19 -21.88 -35.79
CA MET A 1 17.19 -21.10 -35.02
C MET A 1 17.76 -20.97 -33.62
N GLU A 2 18.17 -19.76 -33.23
CA GLU A 2 18.76 -19.48 -31.93
C GLU A 2 17.67 -19.01 -30.96
N ASP A 3 17.47 -19.76 -29.88
CA ASP A 3 16.53 -19.42 -28.81
C ASP A 3 17.10 -18.31 -27.92
N SER A 4 16.55 -17.11 -28.07
CA SER A 4 16.87 -15.93 -27.25
C SER A 4 16.11 -15.99 -25.92
N HIS A 5 16.71 -16.65 -24.92
CA HIS A 5 16.29 -16.51 -23.53
C HIS A 5 16.63 -15.10 -23.03
N SER A 6 15.64 -14.22 -23.00
CA SER A 6 15.73 -12.90 -22.38
C SER A 6 15.92 -13.06 -20.88
N GLN A 7 17.15 -12.86 -20.40
CA GLN A 7 17.48 -12.84 -18.99
C GLN A 7 16.78 -11.64 -18.33
N GLN A 8 15.80 -11.95 -17.50
CA GLN A 8 15.16 -10.97 -16.63
C GLN A 8 16.19 -10.52 -15.59
N GLN A 9 16.71 -9.31 -15.79
CA GLN A 9 17.74 -8.72 -14.94
C GLN A 9 17.13 -8.42 -13.56
N GLN A 10 17.43 -9.27 -12.58
CA GLN A 10 17.12 -9.01 -11.17
C GLN A 10 17.90 -7.77 -10.73
N GLN A 11 17.19 -6.65 -10.56
CA GLN A 11 17.76 -5.46 -9.93
C GLN A 11 18.06 -5.78 -8.47
N GLN A 12 19.35 -5.74 -8.10
CA GLN A 12 19.77 -5.84 -6.70
C GLN A 12 19.13 -4.71 -5.89
N PRO A 13 18.69 -4.97 -4.64
CA PRO A 13 18.20 -3.91 -3.77
C PRO A 13 19.29 -2.84 -3.60
N PRO A 14 18.92 -1.55 -3.54
CA PRO A 14 19.90 -0.48 -3.37
C PRO A 14 20.69 -0.73 -2.09
N GLN A 15 22.01 -0.80 -2.23
CA GLN A 15 22.94 -0.92 -1.11
C GLN A 15 22.76 0.30 -0.21
N VAL A 16 22.18 0.11 0.96
CA VAL A 16 22.00 1.19 1.95
C VAL A 16 23.35 1.47 2.61
N SER A 17 23.94 2.60 2.24
CA SER A 17 25.17 3.08 2.88
C SER A 17 24.97 3.22 4.39
N PRO A 18 25.96 2.83 5.21
CA PRO A 18 25.90 3.01 6.66
C PRO A 18 25.59 4.47 7.01
N MET A 19 24.66 4.68 7.94
CA MET A 19 24.29 6.03 8.39
C MET A 19 25.47 6.69 9.10
N THR A 20 25.84 7.90 8.67
CA THR A 20 26.85 8.72 9.36
C THR A 20 26.37 9.04 10.75
N ILE A 21 27.24 8.86 11.73
CA ILE A 21 26.94 9.02 13.15
C ILE A 21 27.37 10.43 13.58
N ASP A 22 26.44 11.24 14.11
CA ASP A 22 26.77 12.62 14.53
C ASP A 22 27.79 12.58 15.67
N GLY A 23 28.89 13.32 15.51
CA GLY A 23 29.99 13.38 16.49
C GLY A 23 30.77 12.07 16.66
N ALA A 24 30.87 11.26 15.60
CA ALA A 24 31.65 10.01 15.59
C ALA A 24 33.09 10.21 16.08
N GLU A 25 33.74 11.28 15.60
CA GLU A 25 35.14 11.59 15.86
C GLU A 25 35.37 11.91 17.35
N GLU A 26 34.51 12.73 17.94
CA GLU A 26 34.53 13.05 19.37
C GLU A 26 34.37 11.79 20.23
N ASP A 27 33.45 10.91 19.85
CA ASP A 27 33.20 9.65 20.56
C ASP A 27 34.40 8.70 20.43
N GLN A 28 35.11 8.74 19.29
CA GLN A 28 36.31 7.95 19.05
C GLN A 28 37.48 8.40 19.92
N ILE A 29 37.67 9.70 20.12
CA ILE A 29 38.70 10.25 21.02
C ILE A 29 38.51 9.74 22.45
N LEU A 30 37.25 9.69 22.91
CA LEU A 30 36.90 9.25 24.26
C LEU A 30 36.81 7.71 24.42
N SER A 31 36.93 6.95 23.33
CA SER A 31 36.67 5.50 23.32
C SER A 31 37.65 4.67 24.17
N ASN A 32 38.89 5.16 24.34
CA ASN A 32 39.94 4.50 25.12
C ASN A 32 39.91 4.88 26.61
N SER A 33 39.00 5.76 27.03
CA SER A 33 38.89 6.15 28.44
C SER A 33 38.21 5.04 29.24
N SER A 34 38.75 4.73 30.42
CA SER A 34 38.15 3.75 31.34
C SER A 34 36.91 4.29 32.06
N VAL A 35 36.82 5.61 32.22
CA VAL A 35 35.70 6.29 32.88
C VAL A 35 35.37 7.57 32.11
N LEU A 36 34.08 7.77 31.83
CA LEU A 36 33.56 8.99 31.19
C LEU A 36 32.94 9.92 32.22
N ALA A 37 33.12 11.22 32.03
CA ALA A 37 32.44 12.22 32.84
C ALA A 37 30.93 12.21 32.54
N ARG A 38 30.10 12.49 33.57
CA ARG A 38 28.65 12.59 33.42
C ARG A 38 28.23 13.48 32.25
N ARG A 39 28.94 14.61 32.07
CA ARG A 39 28.67 15.57 30.99
C ARG A 39 28.87 14.94 29.60
N GLU A 40 29.93 14.18 29.39
CA GLU A 40 30.24 13.52 28.11
C GLU A 40 29.16 12.51 27.74
N VAL A 41 28.74 11.68 28.72
CA VAL A 41 27.67 10.70 28.54
C VAL A 41 26.36 11.37 28.15
N LEU A 42 25.98 12.44 28.87
CA LEU A 42 24.73 13.16 28.59
C LEU A 42 24.77 13.85 27.22
N THR A 43 25.87 14.52 26.87
CA THR A 43 26.03 15.16 25.56
C THR A 43 25.94 14.14 24.43
N ARG A 44 26.65 13.01 24.54
CA ARG A 44 26.59 11.92 23.56
C ARG A 44 25.16 11.41 23.42
N ARG A 45 24.50 11.04 24.52
CA ARG A 45 23.12 10.50 24.48
C ARG A 45 22.13 11.49 23.90
N LEU A 46 22.21 12.77 24.26
CA LEU A 46 21.34 13.81 23.71
C LEU A 46 21.49 13.93 22.20
N ARG A 47 22.73 13.95 21.70
CA ARG A 47 23.02 13.98 20.25
C ARG A 47 22.44 12.76 19.55
N ARG A 48 22.64 11.56 20.10
CA ARG A 48 22.11 10.28 19.56
C ARG A 48 20.60 10.28 19.46
N VAL A 49 19.90 10.73 20.51
CA VAL A 49 18.43 10.78 20.53
C VAL A 49 17.90 11.78 19.50
N LYS A 50 18.54 12.96 19.39
CA LYS A 50 18.17 13.96 18.37
C LYS A 50 18.38 13.43 16.94
N GLN A 51 19.51 12.75 16.70
CA GLN A 51 19.79 12.15 15.41
C GLN A 51 18.75 11.07 15.07
N LEU A 52 18.47 10.16 16.02
CA LEU A 52 17.50 9.10 15.86
C LEU A 52 16.09 9.63 15.54
N SER A 53 15.64 10.64 16.29
CA SER A 53 14.37 11.31 16.06
C SER A 53 14.27 11.90 14.64
N ARG A 54 15.36 12.52 14.16
CA ARG A 54 15.44 13.06 12.79
C ARG A 54 15.31 11.94 11.74
N CYS A 55 16.03 10.84 11.92
CA CYS A 55 16.00 9.71 10.98
C CYS A 55 14.62 9.07 10.89
N TYR A 56 13.97 8.79 12.03
CA TYR A 56 12.61 8.25 12.04
C TYR A 56 11.61 9.21 11.38
N ARG A 57 11.75 10.52 11.59
CA ARG A 57 10.90 11.50 10.93
C ARG A 57 11.09 11.47 9.40
N LEU A 58 12.32 11.34 8.92
CA LEU A 58 12.61 11.22 7.49
C LEU A 58 12.03 9.93 6.90
N HIS A 59 12.21 8.79 7.58
CA HIS A 59 11.63 7.52 7.16
C HIS A 59 10.10 7.57 7.11
N TYR A 60 9.47 8.18 8.11
CA TYR A 60 8.02 8.39 8.10
C TYR A 60 7.57 9.17 6.86
N TRP A 61 8.23 10.29 6.54
CA TRP A 61 7.85 11.09 5.38
C TRP A 61 8.10 10.38 4.05
N ALA A 62 9.20 9.62 3.92
CA ALA A 62 9.47 8.81 2.75
C ALA A 62 8.38 7.75 2.55
N LEU A 63 8.08 6.96 3.59
CA LEU A 63 7.02 5.97 3.58
C LEU A 63 5.66 6.58 3.25
N MET A 64 5.30 7.68 3.90
CA MET A 64 4.02 8.36 3.63
C MET A 64 3.95 8.93 2.21
N GLY A 65 5.08 9.31 1.62
CA GLY A 65 5.19 9.68 0.21
C GLY A 65 4.84 8.50 -0.70
N GLU A 66 5.49 7.36 -0.48
CA GLU A 66 5.26 6.12 -1.25
C GLU A 66 3.81 5.64 -1.13
N VAL A 67 3.26 5.59 0.09
CA VAL A 67 1.87 5.20 0.35
C VAL A 67 0.89 6.10 -0.40
N LYS A 68 1.11 7.43 -0.40
CA LYS A 68 0.26 8.37 -1.12
C LYS A 68 0.33 8.17 -2.63
N THR A 69 1.51 7.93 -3.18
CA THR A 69 1.70 7.66 -4.62
C THR A 69 0.98 6.37 -5.00
N LYS A 70 1.19 5.29 -4.27
CA LYS A 70 0.53 4.00 -4.51
C LYS A 70 -0.98 4.08 -4.34
N TYR A 71 -1.48 4.84 -3.36
CA TYR A 71 -2.91 5.08 -3.20
C TYR A 71 -3.51 5.85 -4.38
N ARG A 72 -2.83 6.88 -4.90
CA ARG A 72 -3.28 7.61 -6.10
C ARG A 72 -3.29 6.71 -7.33
N GLU A 73 -2.23 5.93 -7.54
CA GLU A 73 -2.17 4.92 -8.60
C GLU A 73 -3.34 3.94 -8.49
N TYR A 74 -3.58 3.40 -7.30
CA TYR A 74 -4.71 2.51 -7.01
C TYR A 74 -6.07 3.16 -7.29
N CYS A 75 -6.29 4.40 -6.83
CA CYS A 75 -7.55 5.10 -7.08
C CYS A 75 -7.76 5.41 -8.57
N TRP A 76 -6.68 5.74 -9.30
CA TRP A 76 -6.75 5.98 -10.74
C TRP A 76 -7.08 4.70 -11.51
N THR A 77 -6.40 3.59 -11.17
CA THR A 77 -6.51 2.30 -11.88
C THR A 77 -7.74 1.49 -11.49
N TYR A 78 -8.16 1.52 -10.22
CA TYR A 78 -9.24 0.65 -9.71
C TYR A 78 -10.38 1.41 -9.02
N GLY A 79 -10.14 2.64 -8.57
CA GLY A 79 -11.16 3.46 -7.90
C GLY A 79 -12.12 4.15 -8.87
N LYS A 80 -11.60 4.62 -10.02
CA LYS A 80 -12.37 5.30 -11.09
C LYS A 80 -12.54 4.49 -12.36
N SER A 81 -11.66 3.52 -12.64
CA SER A 81 -11.84 2.63 -13.78
C SER A 81 -12.82 1.51 -13.43
N PRO A 82 -13.80 1.20 -14.29
CA PRO A 82 -14.57 -0.03 -14.19
C PRO A 82 -13.59 -1.21 -14.06
N PHE A 83 -13.63 -1.94 -12.93
CA PHE A 83 -12.88 -3.18 -12.74
C PHE A 83 -13.20 -4.18 -13.86
N LYS A 84 -12.32 -4.29 -14.86
CA LYS A 84 -12.38 -5.30 -15.91
C LYS A 84 -11.49 -6.44 -15.45
N GLU A 85 -12.04 -7.63 -15.26
CA GLU A 85 -11.21 -8.84 -15.23
C GLU A 85 -10.57 -8.98 -16.63
N ASP A 86 -9.26 -9.19 -16.69
CA ASP A 86 -8.52 -9.57 -17.91
C ASP A 86 -8.87 -11.02 -18.32
N GLU A 87 -10.16 -11.32 -18.40
CA GLU A 87 -10.68 -12.57 -18.94
C GLU A 87 -11.08 -12.29 -20.38
N GLU A 88 -10.49 -13.03 -21.32
CA GLU A 88 -10.79 -13.04 -22.76
C GLU A 88 -12.19 -13.61 -23.06
N HIS A 89 -13.22 -13.15 -22.33
CA HIS A 89 -14.60 -13.59 -22.47
C HIS A 89 -15.54 -12.40 -22.73
N PRO A 90 -16.24 -12.38 -23.89
CA PRO A 90 -17.02 -11.23 -24.35
C PRO A 90 -18.39 -11.09 -23.65
N ASN A 91 -18.56 -11.67 -22.46
CA ASN A 91 -19.83 -11.70 -21.74
C ASN A 91 -19.75 -10.87 -20.45
N GLY A 92 -19.30 -9.62 -20.59
CA GLY A 92 -19.69 -8.57 -19.67
C GLY A 92 -21.19 -8.30 -19.87
N VAL A 93 -22.04 -8.92 -19.05
CA VAL A 93 -23.49 -8.68 -19.06
C VAL A 93 -23.74 -7.22 -18.65
N VAL A 94 -23.68 -6.34 -19.65
CA VAL A 94 -24.38 -5.06 -19.67
C VAL A 94 -25.83 -5.40 -20.01
N LEU A 95 -26.67 -5.57 -18.98
CA LEU A 95 -28.11 -5.75 -19.16
C LEU A 95 -28.88 -4.64 -18.44
N GLY A 96 -29.72 -3.95 -19.22
CA GLY A 96 -30.71 -2.95 -18.80
C GLY A 96 -30.37 -1.56 -19.34
N GLU A 97 -30.55 -1.25 -20.63
CA GLU A 97 -31.80 -0.99 -21.36
C GLU A 97 -32.68 0.17 -20.82
N THR A 98 -32.72 1.22 -21.64
CA THR A 98 -33.77 2.25 -21.83
C THR A 98 -34.00 3.33 -20.76
N GLY A 99 -33.52 4.54 -21.04
CA GLY A 99 -33.95 5.77 -20.37
C GLY A 99 -33.16 6.99 -20.87
N ASN A 100 -33.79 7.82 -21.70
CA ASN A 100 -33.29 9.11 -22.13
C ASN A 100 -32.83 10.00 -20.97
N GLY A 101 -31.71 10.69 -21.15
CA GLY A 101 -31.41 11.96 -20.49
C GLY A 101 -30.31 11.92 -19.41
N ALA A 102 -29.49 12.97 -19.45
CA ALA A 102 -28.49 13.39 -18.47
C ALA A 102 -27.08 12.79 -18.61
N GLU A 103 -26.27 13.56 -19.33
CA GLU A 103 -24.88 13.92 -19.02
C GLU A 103 -24.41 13.53 -17.60
N ASN A 104 -23.23 12.91 -17.52
CA ASN A 104 -22.46 12.58 -16.29
C ASN A 104 -22.95 11.43 -15.40
N SER A 105 -23.20 10.24 -15.96
CA SER A 105 -23.24 9.02 -15.15
C SER A 105 -21.87 8.34 -15.23
N GLU A 106 -21.01 8.57 -14.23
CA GLU A 106 -19.79 7.79 -14.04
C GLU A 106 -20.16 6.29 -14.04
N ASP A 107 -19.72 5.56 -15.08
CA ASP A 107 -20.06 4.15 -15.32
C ASP A 107 -19.48 3.24 -14.23
N PHE A 108 -20.14 3.21 -13.08
CA PHE A 108 -19.75 2.35 -11.98
C PHE A 108 -20.29 0.93 -12.15
N ILE A 109 -19.42 -0.05 -12.04
CA ILE A 109 -19.78 -1.46 -12.07
C ILE A 109 -20.72 -1.78 -10.90
N ARG A 110 -21.87 -2.37 -11.22
CA ARG A 110 -22.83 -2.86 -10.22
C ARG A 110 -22.38 -4.19 -9.64
N CYS A 111 -22.79 -4.45 -8.40
CA CYS A 111 -22.58 -5.74 -7.77
C CYS A 111 -23.21 -6.87 -8.60
N ALA A 112 -22.44 -7.94 -8.82
CA ALA A 112 -22.86 -9.12 -9.57
C ALA A 112 -23.83 -10.04 -8.80
N TYR A 113 -24.12 -9.75 -7.52
CA TYR A 113 -25.12 -10.48 -6.76
C TYR A 113 -26.52 -10.20 -7.32
N SER A 114 -27.29 -11.25 -7.56
CA SER A 114 -28.60 -11.18 -8.21
C SER A 114 -29.53 -10.17 -7.53
N GLY A 115 -30.01 -9.18 -8.29
CA GLY A 115 -30.92 -8.14 -7.80
C GLY A 115 -30.24 -7.03 -6.97
N CYS A 116 -28.93 -7.07 -6.76
CA CYS A 116 -28.21 -6.00 -6.05
C CYS A 116 -28.00 -4.78 -6.94
N LYS A 117 -28.40 -3.61 -6.44
CA LYS A 117 -28.20 -2.31 -7.13
C LYS A 117 -27.00 -1.52 -6.59
N SER A 118 -26.31 -2.06 -5.58
CA SER A 118 -25.16 -1.41 -4.98
C SER A 118 -23.96 -1.43 -5.94
N LYS A 119 -23.11 -0.41 -5.81
CA LYS A 119 -21.83 -0.35 -6.51
C LYS A 119 -20.90 -1.48 -6.04
N ALA A 120 -20.25 -2.16 -6.98
CA ALA A 120 -19.21 -3.13 -6.67
C ALA A 120 -17.99 -2.43 -6.05
N MET A 121 -17.28 -3.12 -5.15
CA MET A 121 -16.04 -2.60 -4.59
C MET A 121 -14.91 -2.69 -5.61
N ALA A 122 -13.84 -1.93 -5.39
CA ALA A 122 -12.65 -2.07 -6.22
C ALA A 122 -12.05 -3.49 -6.10
N LEU A 123 -11.51 -4.00 -7.21
CA LEU A 123 -10.92 -5.34 -7.32
C LEU A 123 -11.88 -6.52 -7.15
N THR A 124 -13.19 -6.30 -7.21
CA THR A 124 -14.20 -7.35 -7.09
C THR A 124 -15.45 -6.98 -7.87
N ARG A 125 -16.24 -7.99 -8.22
CA ARG A 125 -17.57 -7.79 -8.82
C ARG A 125 -18.66 -7.64 -7.76
N PHE A 126 -18.35 -7.69 -6.47
CA PHE A 126 -19.33 -7.67 -5.39
C PHE A 126 -19.23 -6.39 -4.54
N CYS A 127 -20.35 -5.96 -3.95
CA CYS A 127 -20.35 -4.88 -2.96
C CYS A 127 -19.96 -5.42 -1.57
N HIS A 128 -19.76 -4.52 -0.60
CA HIS A 128 -19.34 -4.90 0.76
C HIS A 128 -20.28 -5.91 1.44
N THR A 129 -21.59 -5.87 1.17
CA THR A 129 -22.56 -6.81 1.77
C THR A 129 -22.53 -8.19 1.12
N HIS A 130 -22.13 -8.28 -0.16
CA HIS A 130 -22.12 -9.52 -0.94
C HIS A 130 -20.70 -10.04 -1.21
N ILE A 131 -19.68 -9.43 -0.63
CA ILE A 131 -18.27 -9.75 -0.86
C ILE A 131 -17.91 -11.20 -0.54
N LEU A 132 -18.65 -11.84 0.36
CA LEU A 132 -18.50 -13.26 0.69
C LEU A 132 -18.99 -14.21 -0.42
N SER A 133 -19.65 -13.68 -1.45
CA SER A 133 -20.06 -14.45 -2.64
C SER A 133 -18.95 -14.54 -3.69
N ASP A 134 -17.85 -13.81 -3.50
CA ASP A 134 -16.70 -13.80 -4.41
C ASP A 134 -15.77 -14.97 -4.08
N SER A 135 -15.60 -15.89 -5.03
CA SER A 135 -14.75 -17.08 -4.85
C SER A 135 -13.25 -16.76 -4.79
N LYS A 136 -12.82 -15.61 -5.31
CA LYS A 136 -11.41 -15.17 -5.31
C LYS A 136 -11.03 -14.41 -4.04
N GLN A 137 -12.01 -14.11 -3.18
CA GLN A 137 -11.86 -13.25 -2.03
C GLN A 137 -11.28 -14.01 -0.82
N GLN A 138 -10.23 -13.47 -0.19
CA GLN A 138 -9.52 -14.09 0.95
C GLN A 138 -9.45 -13.21 2.22
N LEU A 139 -9.87 -11.95 2.14
CA LEU A 139 -9.70 -10.93 3.20
C LEU A 139 -10.92 -10.78 4.12
N TYR A 140 -12.14 -11.07 3.65
CA TYR A 140 -13.38 -10.83 4.40
C TYR A 140 -13.87 -12.16 4.95
N ARG A 141 -14.44 -12.11 6.16
CA ARG A 141 -15.06 -13.28 6.80
C ARG A 141 -16.43 -12.89 7.32
N GLY A 142 -17.41 -13.77 7.10
CA GLY A 142 -18.73 -13.61 7.70
C GLY A 142 -18.65 -13.57 9.23
N CYS A 143 -19.43 -12.68 9.83
CA CYS A 143 -19.54 -12.64 11.28
C CYS A 143 -20.22 -13.92 11.77
N THR A 144 -19.54 -14.70 12.61
CA THR A 144 -20.09 -15.88 13.26
C THR A 144 -20.60 -15.58 14.67
N ALA A 145 -20.45 -14.34 15.14
CA ALA A 145 -20.95 -13.94 16.46
C ALA A 145 -22.47 -13.83 16.39
N VAL A 146 -23.17 -14.76 17.04
CA VAL A 146 -24.60 -14.64 17.29
C VAL A 146 -24.79 -13.50 18.29
N ALA A 147 -25.39 -12.40 17.86
CA ALA A 147 -25.86 -11.38 18.79
C ALA A 147 -26.94 -12.03 19.67
N LYS A 148 -26.56 -12.39 20.91
CA LYS A 148 -27.54 -12.81 21.92
C LYS A 148 -28.46 -11.63 22.19
N LYS A 149 -29.76 -11.81 21.96
CA LYS A 149 -30.81 -10.92 22.46
C LYS A 149 -30.99 -11.13 23.95
#